data_AF-A0A6C0QFK2-F1
#
_entry.id   AF-A0A6C0QFK2-F1
#
_cell.length_a   1.000
_cell.length_b   1.000
_cell.length_c   1.000
_cell.angle_alpha   90.00
_cell.angle_beta   90.00
_cell.angle_gamma   90.00
#
_symmetry.space_group_name_H-M   'P 1'
#
loop_
_entity.id
_entity.type
_entity.pdbx_description
1 polymer ?
#
loop_
_entity_poly.entity_id
_entity_poly.type
_entity_poly.pdbx_seq_one_letter_code
_entity_poly.pdbx_strand_id
1 'polypeptide(L)'
;MSDRSQNSAPSDLRADVRHRADGPHTMYGISLRWQIGDNSPEQGTWPPPEDWNNGAAPYPHSYEVWVNGEARQSVFLYWPAWDWTPSNSHWVDLGEEPGDEYRVKIRAEVDGQFTPFTNEVTVGVAGARPWSSPRQPRQAPEGTDVAPRHGTVNHPRSRAAVAIRDADPSKVCVEARNLNTSTVWQEVVPGADRMLADYPWNNALKYLEYRKFFQGNTVASTGNSAFRGLDLAPDTTLGDWPLTELDTSAPSQTFTYDYTAYHTSESWSHRWFITREDWDPTAGLSWEDLEPVPFLVEVQGSHREDESNKWEFATFPRRTGRAAVVHIWGGHGGPDTPDGGNGGKTGEFFASTCDVQLS
;
A
#
# COMPACT_ATOMS: atom_id res chain seq x y z
N MET A 1 -12.07 -5.58 34.67
CA MET A 1 -12.25 -4.72 33.47
C MET A 1 -11.12 -3.69 33.31
N SER A 2 -9.99 -3.85 34.01
CA SER A 2 -8.76 -3.09 33.79
C SER A 2 -7.65 -4.09 33.47
N ASP A 3 -7.32 -4.24 32.19
CA ASP A 3 -5.99 -4.72 31.73
C ASP A 3 -5.88 -4.76 30.20
N ARG A 4 -6.99 -5.02 29.49
CA ARG A 4 -6.98 -5.09 28.00
C ARG A 4 -6.53 -3.79 27.35
N SER A 5 -6.91 -2.63 27.89
CA SER A 5 -6.58 -1.34 27.28
C SER A 5 -5.10 -0.96 27.40
N GLN A 6 -4.35 -1.49 28.37
CA GLN A 6 -2.91 -1.24 28.46
C GLN A 6 -2.13 -2.09 27.45
N ASN A 7 -2.50 -3.37 27.28
CA ASN A 7 -1.82 -4.25 26.30
C ASN A 7 -2.08 -3.87 24.84
N SER A 8 -3.14 -3.10 24.56
CA SER A 8 -3.46 -2.65 23.20
C SER A 8 -2.94 -1.24 22.86
N ALA A 9 -2.35 -0.51 23.80
CA ALA A 9 -1.77 0.80 23.50
C ALA A 9 -0.29 0.67 23.09
N PRO A 10 0.12 1.12 21.90
CA PRO A 10 1.52 1.11 21.53
C PRO A 10 2.31 2.09 22.43
N SER A 11 3.55 1.73 22.75
CA SER A 11 4.47 2.57 23.52
C SER A 11 5.92 2.39 23.07
N ASP A 12 6.87 3.12 23.67
CA ASP A 12 8.31 3.06 23.34
C ASP A 12 8.60 3.07 21.82
N LEU A 13 8.02 4.04 21.11
CA LEU A 13 8.24 4.20 19.68
C LEU A 13 9.72 4.49 19.42
N ARG A 14 10.30 3.70 18.52
CA ARG A 14 11.61 3.88 17.90
C ARG A 14 11.40 4.18 16.43
N ALA A 15 12.17 5.15 15.93
CA ALA A 15 12.16 5.51 14.52
C ALA A 15 13.58 5.82 14.05
N ASP A 16 13.87 5.46 12.80
CA ASP A 16 15.04 5.92 12.09
C ASP A 16 14.72 6.08 10.59
N VAL A 17 15.47 6.94 9.89
CA VAL A 17 15.34 7.08 8.44
C VAL A 17 16.19 6.03 7.76
N ARG A 18 15.61 5.32 6.79
CA ARG A 18 16.36 4.45 5.88
C ARG A 18 16.12 4.84 4.43
N HIS A 19 16.95 4.28 3.57
CA HIS A 19 16.76 4.30 2.14
C HIS A 19 16.87 2.89 1.56
N ARG A 20 16.12 2.61 0.50
CA ARG A 20 16.16 1.35 -0.27
C ARG A 20 16.15 1.67 -1.76
N ALA A 21 16.71 0.78 -2.57
CA ALA A 21 16.64 0.92 -4.02
C ALA A 21 15.28 0.42 -4.54
N ASP A 22 14.74 1.08 -5.56
CA ASP A 22 13.62 0.59 -6.35
C ASP A 22 14.01 0.81 -7.82
N GLY A 23 14.72 -0.17 -8.37
CA GLY A 23 15.43 -0.02 -9.64
C GLY A 23 16.42 1.16 -9.60
N PRO A 24 16.28 2.17 -10.49
CA PRO A 24 17.16 3.35 -10.50
C PRO A 24 16.82 4.37 -9.41
N HIS A 25 15.69 4.20 -8.70
CA HIS A 25 15.22 5.15 -7.70
C HIS A 25 15.79 4.84 -6.32
N THR A 26 16.13 5.88 -5.56
CA THR A 26 16.44 5.75 -4.13
C THR A 26 15.23 6.21 -3.34
N MET A 27 14.55 5.26 -2.70
CA MET A 27 13.34 5.51 -1.92
C MET A 27 13.69 5.66 -0.45
N TYR A 28 13.36 6.81 0.13
CA TYR A 28 13.51 7.07 1.56
C TYR A 28 12.25 6.69 2.32
N GLY A 29 12.43 6.37 3.59
CA GLY A 29 11.30 6.13 4.49
C GLY A 29 11.70 6.07 5.95
N ILE A 30 10.70 6.10 6.81
CA ILE A 30 10.86 6.00 8.26
C ILE A 30 10.57 4.57 8.68
N SER A 31 11.57 3.90 9.23
CA SER A 31 11.43 2.57 9.84
C SER A 31 10.93 2.73 11.27
N LEU A 32 9.74 2.23 11.56
CA LEU A 32 9.10 2.28 12.87
C LEU A 32 9.18 0.93 13.59
N ARG A 33 9.39 0.97 14.90
CA ARG A 33 9.25 -0.15 15.86
C ARG A 33 8.66 0.35 17.16
N TRP A 34 7.82 -0.43 17.82
CA TRP A 34 7.22 -0.05 19.11
C TRP A 34 7.00 -1.25 20.03
N GLN A 35 6.71 -0.97 21.30
CA GLN A 35 6.23 -1.95 22.26
C GLN A 35 4.72 -2.17 22.07
N ILE A 36 4.28 -3.42 21.99
CA ILE A 36 2.87 -3.81 22.05
C ILE A 36 2.70 -5.13 22.81
N GLY A 37 1.85 -5.16 23.85
CA GLY A 37 1.83 -6.27 24.79
C GLY A 37 3.24 -6.60 25.30
N ASP A 38 3.66 -7.87 25.25
CA ASP A 38 5.04 -8.27 25.57
C ASP A 38 6.01 -8.19 24.37
N ASN A 39 5.54 -7.83 23.16
CA ASN A 39 6.38 -7.69 21.99
C ASN A 39 7.13 -6.35 21.99
N SER A 40 8.39 -6.38 22.43
CA SER A 40 9.24 -5.19 22.51
C SER A 40 9.83 -4.78 21.15
N PRO A 41 10.22 -3.50 20.99
CA PRO A 41 10.86 -3.01 19.76
C PRO A 41 12.11 -3.81 19.36
N GLU A 42 12.80 -4.40 20.34
CA GLU A 42 14.02 -5.19 20.15
C GLU A 42 13.80 -6.72 20.15
N GLN A 43 12.59 -7.23 20.44
CA GLN A 43 12.35 -8.67 20.69
C GLN A 43 12.98 -9.54 19.60
N GLY A 44 12.56 -9.34 18.35
CA GLY A 44 13.18 -9.74 17.07
C GLY A 44 13.81 -11.15 16.91
N THR A 45 13.74 -12.02 17.92
CA THR A 45 14.52 -13.25 18.07
C THR A 45 13.72 -14.26 18.90
N TRP A 46 13.91 -15.54 18.63
CA TRP A 46 13.25 -16.63 19.35
C TRP A 46 13.77 -16.77 20.79
N PRO A 47 12.92 -17.07 21.80
CA PRO A 47 11.48 -17.41 21.74
C PRO A 47 10.55 -16.21 21.47
N PRO A 48 9.28 -16.46 21.07
CA PRO A 48 8.30 -15.38 20.90
C PRO A 48 8.02 -14.62 22.20
N PRO A 49 7.38 -13.44 22.14
CA PRO A 49 6.80 -12.76 23.30
C PRO A 49 5.96 -13.70 24.16
N GLU A 50 5.90 -13.47 25.47
CA GLU A 50 5.18 -14.36 26.40
C GLU A 50 3.67 -14.40 26.09
N ASP A 51 3.08 -13.27 25.72
CA ASP A 51 1.68 -13.16 25.29
C ASP A 51 1.45 -13.46 23.80
N TRP A 52 2.47 -13.95 23.07
CA TRP A 52 2.28 -14.39 21.69
C TRP A 52 1.44 -15.67 21.63
N ASN A 53 0.24 -15.54 21.06
CA ASN A 53 -0.72 -16.62 20.97
C ASN A 53 -0.83 -17.19 19.54
N ASN A 54 0.30 -17.58 18.94
CA ASN A 54 0.37 -18.20 17.61
C ASN A 54 -0.43 -17.43 16.53
N GLY A 55 -0.22 -16.11 16.44
CA GLY A 55 -0.92 -15.22 15.51
C GLY A 55 -2.22 -14.63 16.05
N ALA A 56 -2.78 -15.17 17.14
CA ALA A 56 -3.99 -14.65 17.79
C ALA A 56 -3.66 -13.85 19.06
N ALA A 57 -2.48 -13.20 19.10
CA ALA A 57 -2.15 -12.25 20.16
C ALA A 57 -3.15 -11.08 20.14
N PRO A 58 -3.57 -10.54 21.30
CA PRO A 58 -4.59 -9.48 21.38
C PRO A 58 -4.04 -8.10 21.01
N TYR A 59 -3.08 -8.03 20.08
CA TYR A 59 -2.49 -6.80 19.60
C TYR A 59 -3.44 -6.13 18.60
N PRO A 60 -3.50 -4.80 18.55
CA PRO A 60 -4.27 -4.08 17.55
C PRO A 60 -3.70 -4.32 16.15
N HIS A 61 -4.62 -4.39 15.18
CA HIS A 61 -4.30 -4.45 13.76
C HIS A 61 -4.37 -3.08 13.08
N SER A 62 -5.09 -2.11 13.65
CA SER A 62 -5.26 -0.77 13.08
C SER A 62 -4.44 0.26 13.83
N TYR A 63 -3.69 1.08 13.09
CA TYR A 63 -2.87 2.16 13.62
C TYR A 63 -3.02 3.43 12.80
N GLU A 64 -2.82 4.56 13.45
CA GLU A 64 -2.69 5.86 12.81
C GLU A 64 -1.28 6.41 13.03
N VAL A 65 -0.62 6.78 11.93
CA VAL A 65 0.71 7.38 11.93
C VAL A 65 0.60 8.87 11.72
N TRP A 66 1.17 9.63 12.65
CA TRP A 66 1.26 11.08 12.57
C TRP A 66 2.67 11.48 12.17
N VAL A 67 2.79 12.31 11.15
CA VAL A 67 4.06 12.88 10.69
C VAL A 67 3.94 14.39 10.71
N ASN A 68 4.91 15.05 11.37
CA ASN A 68 4.98 16.51 11.52
C ASN A 68 3.72 17.14 12.14
N GLY A 69 3.02 16.40 12.99
CA GLY A 69 1.83 16.88 13.71
C GLY A 69 0.52 16.68 12.96
N GLU A 70 0.53 15.96 11.84
CA GLU A 70 -0.66 15.63 11.06
C GLU A 70 -0.83 14.12 10.94
N ALA A 71 -2.07 13.64 11.02
CA ALA A 71 -2.38 12.26 10.68
C ALA A 71 -2.13 12.06 9.18
N ARG A 72 -1.13 11.25 8.82
CA ARG A 72 -0.70 11.08 7.42
C ARG A 72 -1.01 9.70 6.86
N GLN A 73 -1.23 8.70 7.71
CA GLN A 73 -1.45 7.33 7.24
C GLN A 73 -2.26 6.51 8.23
N SER A 74 -3.24 5.76 7.72
CA SER A 74 -3.85 4.62 8.38
C SER A 74 -3.13 3.33 7.99
N VAL A 75 -2.88 2.46 8.96
CA VAL A 75 -2.13 1.21 8.76
C VAL A 75 -2.90 0.03 9.30
N PHE A 76 -3.12 -0.98 8.47
CA PHE A 76 -3.66 -2.28 8.84
C PHE A 76 -2.52 -3.31 8.81
N LEU A 77 -2.13 -3.81 9.97
CA LEU A 77 -1.01 -4.73 10.13
C LEU A 77 -1.52 -6.13 10.47
N TYR A 78 -1.27 -7.08 9.58
CA TYR A 78 -1.51 -8.50 9.82
C TYR A 78 -0.18 -9.27 9.82
N TRP A 79 -0.22 -10.45 10.43
CA TRP A 79 0.95 -11.30 10.65
C TRP A 79 0.55 -12.78 10.61
N PRO A 80 1.44 -13.72 10.23
CA PRO A 80 1.13 -15.13 10.23
C PRO A 80 1.24 -15.71 11.66
N ALA A 81 0.75 -16.93 11.85
CA ALA A 81 0.78 -17.61 13.15
C ALA A 81 2.20 -17.84 13.73
N TRP A 82 3.22 -17.82 12.88
CA TRP A 82 4.59 -18.20 13.23
C TRP A 82 5.57 -17.03 13.33
N ASP A 83 5.17 -15.81 12.93
CA ASP A 83 6.02 -14.61 12.95
C ASP A 83 5.28 -13.43 13.59
N TRP A 84 5.75 -13.01 14.76
CA TRP A 84 5.18 -11.86 15.47
C TRP A 84 5.82 -10.54 15.05
N THR A 85 6.95 -10.55 14.35
CA THR A 85 7.72 -9.33 14.06
C THR A 85 6.97 -8.27 13.25
N PRO A 86 6.01 -8.60 12.36
CA PRO A 86 5.20 -7.57 11.70
C PRO A 86 4.24 -6.84 12.65
N SER A 87 3.89 -7.42 13.80
CA SER A 87 2.87 -6.84 14.71
C SER A 87 3.28 -5.54 15.40
N ASN A 88 4.58 -5.22 15.42
CA ASN A 88 5.11 -4.02 16.05
C ASN A 88 6.06 -3.22 15.15
N SER A 89 5.91 -3.38 13.83
CA SER A 89 6.79 -2.74 12.86
C SER A 89 6.06 -2.17 11.67
N HIS A 90 6.55 -1.05 11.15
CA HIS A 90 6.00 -0.44 9.96
C HIS A 90 7.02 0.41 9.20
N TRP A 91 6.80 0.57 7.90
CA TRP A 91 7.58 1.42 7.00
C TRP A 91 6.70 2.55 6.45
N VAL A 92 7.10 3.79 6.68
CA VAL A 92 6.44 4.98 6.12
C VAL A 92 7.26 5.47 4.92
N ASP A 93 6.71 5.41 3.71
CA ASP A 93 7.37 5.93 2.51
C ASP A 93 7.48 7.47 2.56
N LEU A 94 8.65 8.01 2.21
CA LEU A 94 8.92 9.46 2.10
C LEU A 94 9.23 9.91 0.66
N GLY A 95 9.30 8.97 -0.29
CA GLY A 95 9.61 9.26 -1.70
C GLY A 95 11.11 9.38 -1.97
N GLU A 96 11.44 9.97 -3.12
CA GLU A 96 12.82 10.14 -3.60
C GLU A 96 13.49 11.41 -3.03
N GLU A 97 12.68 12.40 -2.70
CA GLU A 97 13.11 13.72 -2.21
C GLU A 97 12.50 14.00 -0.83
N PRO A 98 12.97 13.31 0.23
CA PRO A 98 12.49 13.59 1.59
C PRO A 98 12.95 14.97 2.07
N GLY A 99 12.19 15.58 2.97
CA GLY A 99 12.62 16.75 3.73
C GLY A 99 13.70 16.40 4.77
N ASP A 100 14.27 17.41 5.41
CA ASP A 100 15.46 17.21 6.27
C ASP A 100 15.18 16.44 7.58
N GLU A 101 14.01 16.65 8.17
CA GLU A 101 13.63 16.13 9.49
C GLU A 101 12.13 15.83 9.56
N TYR A 102 11.79 14.79 10.34
CA TYR A 102 10.42 14.39 10.61
C TYR A 102 10.18 14.15 12.10
N ARG A 103 9.02 14.58 12.60
CA ARG A 103 8.49 14.19 13.92
C ARG A 103 7.40 13.15 13.75
N VAL A 104 7.54 11.99 14.38
CA VAL A 104 6.62 10.86 14.22
C VAL A 104 6.10 10.37 15.57
N LYS A 105 4.81 10.08 15.62
CA LYS A 105 4.15 9.35 16.71
C LYS A 105 3.03 8.49 16.14
N ILE A 106 2.64 7.46 16.88
CA ILE A 106 1.56 6.56 16.47
C ILE A 106 0.55 6.38 17.60
N ARG A 107 -0.64 5.90 17.24
CA ARG A 107 -1.64 5.37 18.16
C ARG A 107 -2.37 4.22 17.49
N ALA A 108 -2.89 3.29 18.27
CA ALA A 108 -3.70 2.21 17.75
C ALA A 108 -5.18 2.59 17.76
N GLU A 109 -5.98 1.95 16.92
CA GLU A 109 -7.43 1.93 17.01
C GLU A 109 -7.89 0.58 17.54
N VAL A 110 -8.70 0.60 18.59
CA VAL A 110 -9.23 -0.58 19.28
C VAL A 110 -10.71 -0.34 19.54
N ASP A 111 -11.56 -1.23 19.05
CA ASP A 111 -13.01 -1.17 19.24
C ASP A 111 -13.62 0.20 18.84
N GLY A 112 -13.13 0.80 17.75
CA GLY A 112 -13.58 2.09 17.23
C GLY A 112 -13.10 3.31 18.03
N GLN A 113 -12.14 3.13 18.94
CA GLN A 113 -11.54 4.20 19.72
C GLN A 113 -10.02 4.21 19.57
N PHE A 114 -9.46 5.41 19.44
CA PHE A 114 -8.02 5.58 19.43
C PHE A 114 -7.43 5.53 20.84
N THR A 115 -6.33 4.79 20.97
CA THR A 115 -5.50 4.79 22.19
C THR A 115 -4.81 6.15 22.38
N PRO A 116 -4.22 6.40 23.56
CA PRO A 116 -3.21 7.45 23.69
C PRO A 116 -2.08 7.28 22.66
N PHE A 117 -1.42 8.39 22.32
CA PHE A 117 -0.22 8.35 21.50
C PHE A 117 0.97 7.72 22.24
N THR A 118 1.89 7.16 21.45
CA THR A 118 3.27 6.90 21.87
C THR A 118 4.01 8.20 22.24
N ASN A 119 5.25 8.06 22.72
CA ASN A 119 6.22 9.16 22.61
C ASN A 119 6.35 9.64 21.16
N GLU A 120 6.69 10.91 20.99
CA GLU A 120 7.03 11.50 19.69
C GLU A 120 8.55 11.39 19.47
N VAL A 121 8.96 10.93 18.29
CA VAL A 121 10.35 10.72 17.91
C VAL A 121 10.71 11.68 16.78
N THR A 122 11.84 12.37 16.90
CA THR A 122 12.39 13.21 15.83
C THR A 122 13.51 12.48 15.12
N VAL A 123 13.45 12.40 13.78
CA VAL A 123 14.43 11.71 12.94
C VAL A 123 14.90 12.61 11.80
N GLY A 124 16.21 12.62 11.55
CA GLY A 124 16.83 13.40 10.48
C GLY A 124 17.29 12.53 9.31
N VAL A 125 17.20 13.05 8.09
CA VAL A 125 17.55 12.33 6.85
C VAL A 125 19.05 12.30 6.57
N ALA A 126 19.81 13.28 7.06
CA ALA A 126 21.26 13.35 6.85
C ALA A 126 22.03 12.09 7.34
N GLY A 127 21.45 11.31 8.25
CA GLY A 127 22.00 10.05 8.76
C GLY A 127 21.32 8.79 8.22
N ALA A 128 20.53 8.89 7.14
CA ALA A 128 19.77 7.77 6.59
C ALA A 128 20.68 6.58 6.27
N ARG A 129 20.25 5.38 6.66
CA ARG A 129 21.01 4.13 6.45
C ARG A 129 20.33 3.24 5.43
N PRO A 130 21.06 2.29 4.80
CA PRO A 130 20.42 1.28 3.97
C PRO A 130 19.36 0.50 4.76
N TRP A 131 18.23 0.24 4.12
CA TRP A 131 17.20 -0.67 4.62
C TRP A 131 17.74 -2.10 4.66
N SER A 132 17.29 -2.84 5.67
CA SER A 132 17.49 -4.28 5.77
C SER A 132 16.17 -4.93 6.18
N SER A 133 15.84 -6.06 5.59
CA SER A 133 14.68 -6.83 6.03
C SER A 133 14.80 -7.17 7.52
N PRO A 134 13.69 -7.18 8.27
CA PRO A 134 13.70 -7.68 9.64
C PRO A 134 14.25 -9.11 9.68
N ARG A 135 14.95 -9.48 10.75
CA ARG A 135 15.37 -10.88 10.93
C ARG A 135 14.12 -11.72 11.15
N GLN A 136 13.95 -12.75 10.32
CA GLN A 136 12.89 -13.73 10.55
C GLN A 136 13.24 -14.53 11.81
N PRO A 137 12.36 -14.58 12.82
CA PRO A 137 12.66 -15.23 14.09
C PRO A 137 12.74 -16.77 13.96
N ARG A 138 12.11 -17.33 12.93
CA ARG A 138 12.17 -18.74 12.53
C ARG A 138 12.05 -18.83 11.01
N GLN A 139 12.49 -19.94 10.42
CA GLN A 139 12.21 -20.21 9.01
C GLN A 139 10.70 -20.27 8.78
N ALA A 140 10.26 -19.57 7.73
CA ALA A 140 8.91 -19.70 7.21
C ALA A 140 8.62 -21.18 6.90
N PRO A 141 7.41 -21.68 7.19
CA PRO A 141 6.97 -22.96 6.64
C PRO A 141 7.15 -22.96 5.12
N GLU A 142 7.53 -24.09 4.53
CA GLU A 142 7.52 -24.23 3.07
C GLU A 142 6.08 -24.08 2.57
N GLY A 143 5.76 -22.88 2.09
CA GLY A 143 4.46 -22.53 1.53
C GLY A 143 4.70 -21.72 0.26
N THR A 144 4.49 -22.35 -0.88
CA THR A 144 4.51 -21.69 -2.19
C THR A 144 3.07 -21.39 -2.57
N ASP A 145 2.42 -20.43 -1.90
CA ASP A 145 1.11 -19.99 -2.37
C ASP A 145 1.27 -19.19 -3.67
N VAL A 146 1.33 -19.96 -4.76
CA VAL A 146 1.46 -19.52 -6.15
C VAL A 146 0.10 -19.29 -6.80
N ALA A 147 -0.97 -19.28 -6.01
CA ALA A 147 -2.29 -19.10 -6.56
C ALA A 147 -2.42 -17.70 -7.19
N PRO A 148 -3.05 -17.62 -8.38
CA PRO A 148 -3.15 -16.39 -9.13
C PRO A 148 -4.00 -15.39 -8.36
N ARG A 149 -3.57 -14.14 -8.30
CA ARG A 149 -4.26 -13.05 -7.61
C ARG A 149 -4.84 -12.12 -8.64
N HIS A 150 -6.06 -11.65 -8.44
CA HIS A 150 -6.72 -10.81 -9.43
C HIS A 150 -7.74 -9.90 -8.76
N GLY A 151 -7.86 -8.68 -9.27
CA GLY A 151 -8.94 -7.79 -8.88
C GLY A 151 -8.73 -6.35 -9.30
N THR A 152 -9.61 -5.48 -8.84
CA THR A 152 -9.44 -4.02 -8.96
C THR A 152 -10.18 -3.33 -7.83
N VAL A 153 -9.84 -2.07 -7.58
CA VAL A 153 -10.59 -1.25 -6.62
C VAL A 153 -12.04 -1.09 -7.07
N ASN A 154 -12.97 -1.40 -6.16
CA ASN A 154 -14.40 -1.28 -6.38
C ASN A 154 -14.97 0.04 -5.83
N HIS A 155 -14.46 0.54 -4.71
CA HIS A 155 -14.80 1.86 -4.19
C HIS A 155 -13.56 2.55 -3.60
N PRO A 156 -13.21 3.78 -4.03
CA PRO A 156 -13.78 4.49 -5.19
C PRO A 156 -13.57 3.72 -6.50
N ARG A 157 -14.48 3.82 -7.48
CA ARG A 157 -14.41 2.95 -8.67
C ARG A 157 -13.15 3.25 -9.50
N SER A 158 -12.39 2.21 -9.87
CA SER A 158 -11.19 2.35 -10.70
C SER A 158 -11.50 2.60 -12.18
N ARG A 159 -10.55 3.17 -12.93
CA ARG A 159 -10.62 3.34 -14.39
C ARG A 159 -10.84 2.01 -15.11
N ALA A 160 -10.19 0.93 -14.66
CA ALA A 160 -10.38 -0.40 -15.22
C ALA A 160 -11.80 -0.93 -14.95
N ALA A 161 -12.33 -0.73 -13.74
CA ALA A 161 -13.71 -1.07 -13.42
C ALA A 161 -14.69 -0.27 -14.29
N VAL A 162 -14.60 1.06 -14.33
CA VAL A 162 -15.59 1.87 -15.05
C VAL A 162 -15.51 1.69 -16.57
N ALA A 163 -14.30 1.66 -17.15
CA ALA A 163 -14.15 1.57 -18.60
C ALA A 163 -14.30 0.14 -19.12
N ILE A 164 -13.74 -0.86 -18.45
CA ILE A 164 -13.64 -2.22 -18.99
C ILE A 164 -14.73 -3.12 -18.41
N ARG A 165 -14.85 -3.21 -17.08
CA ARG A 165 -15.84 -4.07 -16.40
C ARG A 165 -17.27 -3.58 -16.62
N ASP A 166 -17.50 -2.29 -16.38
CA ASP A 166 -18.84 -1.68 -16.34
C ASP A 166 -19.24 -1.09 -17.71
N ALA A 167 -18.29 -1.00 -18.65
CA ALA A 167 -18.48 -0.47 -20.00
C ALA A 167 -19.16 0.91 -20.05
N ASP A 168 -18.75 1.83 -19.16
CA ASP A 168 -19.33 3.17 -19.07
C ASP A 168 -19.33 3.89 -20.43
N PRO A 169 -20.43 4.56 -20.82
CA PRO A 169 -20.60 5.14 -22.16
C PRO A 169 -19.95 6.52 -22.33
N SER A 170 -19.33 7.09 -21.29
CA SER A 170 -18.55 8.33 -21.42
C SER A 170 -17.49 8.21 -22.51
N LYS A 171 -17.24 9.31 -23.22
CA LYS A 171 -16.36 9.32 -24.40
C LYS A 171 -14.94 8.86 -24.07
N VAL A 172 -14.39 9.30 -22.94
CA VAL A 172 -13.08 8.84 -22.45
C VAL A 172 -13.03 7.34 -22.21
N CYS A 173 -14.07 6.73 -21.63
CA CYS A 173 -14.15 5.29 -21.42
C CYS A 173 -14.28 4.51 -22.73
N VAL A 174 -15.06 5.02 -23.69
CA VAL A 174 -15.15 4.45 -25.05
C VAL A 174 -13.78 4.47 -25.73
N GLU A 175 -13.09 5.60 -25.68
CA GLU A 175 -11.79 5.73 -26.33
C GLU A 175 -10.72 4.89 -25.63
N ALA A 176 -10.76 4.81 -24.29
CA ALA A 176 -9.90 3.91 -23.53
C ALA A 176 -10.05 2.47 -24.01
N ARG A 177 -11.29 1.99 -24.19
CA ARG A 177 -11.55 0.63 -24.73
C ARG A 177 -11.07 0.46 -26.17
N ASN A 178 -11.19 1.48 -27.02
CA ASN A 178 -10.69 1.43 -28.40
C ASN A 178 -9.15 1.31 -28.45
N LEU A 179 -8.46 1.96 -27.51
CA LEU A 179 -7.00 1.95 -27.42
C LEU A 179 -6.47 0.71 -26.71
N ASN A 180 -7.21 0.15 -25.76
CA ASN A 180 -6.80 -1.06 -25.07
C ASN A 180 -6.78 -2.26 -26.02
N THR A 181 -5.80 -3.15 -25.83
CA THR A 181 -5.80 -4.47 -26.47
C THR A 181 -6.19 -5.57 -25.49
N SER A 182 -6.19 -5.28 -24.18
CA SER A 182 -6.73 -6.16 -23.14
C SER A 182 -8.08 -5.67 -22.64
N THR A 183 -8.96 -6.62 -22.34
CA THR A 183 -10.26 -6.38 -21.66
C THR A 183 -10.28 -7.00 -20.26
N VAL A 184 -9.12 -7.39 -19.74
CA VAL A 184 -8.99 -8.10 -18.46
C VAL A 184 -8.86 -7.09 -17.33
N TRP A 185 -10.00 -6.54 -16.89
CA TRP A 185 -10.07 -5.44 -15.93
C TRP A 185 -9.44 -5.76 -14.57
N GLN A 186 -9.39 -7.03 -14.20
CA GLN A 186 -8.83 -7.53 -12.94
C GLN A 186 -7.30 -7.74 -12.97
N GLU A 187 -6.63 -7.39 -14.07
CA GLU A 187 -5.21 -7.69 -14.35
C GLU A 187 -4.44 -6.48 -14.90
N VAL A 188 -4.71 -5.28 -14.38
CA VAL A 188 -3.86 -4.11 -14.70
C VAL A 188 -2.52 -4.24 -13.97
N VAL A 189 -1.59 -4.93 -14.64
CA VAL A 189 -0.23 -5.27 -14.18
C VAL A 189 0.82 -4.83 -15.22
N PRO A 190 2.11 -4.66 -14.84
CA PRO A 190 3.16 -4.19 -15.77
C PRO A 190 3.36 -5.06 -17.02
N GLY A 191 2.92 -6.31 -16.97
CA GLY A 191 3.07 -7.31 -18.03
C GLY A 191 4.28 -8.22 -17.79
N ALA A 192 4.14 -9.49 -18.18
CA ALA A 192 5.13 -10.53 -17.89
C ALA A 192 6.53 -10.20 -18.39
N ASP A 193 6.66 -9.67 -19.62
CA ASP A 193 7.97 -9.32 -20.20
C ASP A 193 8.71 -8.26 -19.38
N ARG A 194 7.99 -7.23 -18.91
CA ARG A 194 8.58 -6.17 -18.08
C ARG A 194 8.93 -6.69 -16.69
N MET A 195 8.04 -7.48 -16.09
CA MET A 195 8.31 -8.10 -14.79
C MET A 195 9.49 -9.07 -14.86
N LEU A 196 9.67 -9.82 -15.96
CA LEU A 196 10.81 -10.71 -16.17
C LEU A 196 12.12 -9.95 -16.41
N ALA A 197 12.06 -8.77 -17.04
CA ALA A 197 13.23 -7.95 -17.29
C ALA A 197 13.75 -7.26 -16.03
N ASP A 198 12.85 -6.88 -15.12
CA ASP A 198 13.19 -6.23 -13.86
C ASP A 198 12.19 -6.62 -12.77
N TYR A 199 12.56 -7.50 -11.84
CA TYR A 199 11.63 -8.15 -10.90
C TYR A 199 10.93 -7.17 -9.95
N PRO A 200 9.59 -7.10 -9.89
CA PRO A 200 8.91 -6.29 -8.89
C PRO A 200 9.21 -6.69 -7.46
N TRP A 201 9.46 -7.97 -7.18
CA TRP A 201 9.74 -8.42 -5.81
C TRP A 201 11.24 -8.49 -5.57
N ASN A 202 11.71 -7.90 -4.47
CA ASN A 202 13.07 -8.11 -3.98
C ASN A 202 13.09 -9.23 -2.94
N ASN A 203 13.44 -10.45 -3.35
CA ASN A 203 13.42 -11.60 -2.44
C ASN A 203 14.47 -11.54 -1.33
N ALA A 204 15.58 -10.81 -1.54
CA ALA A 204 16.64 -10.69 -0.53
C ALA A 204 16.24 -9.72 0.59
N LEU A 205 15.61 -8.60 0.24
CA LEU A 205 15.24 -7.54 1.17
C LEU A 205 13.75 -7.54 1.55
N LYS A 206 12.96 -8.45 0.97
CA LYS A 206 11.55 -8.72 1.28
C LYS A 206 10.64 -7.49 1.13
N TYR A 207 10.76 -6.78 0.01
CA TYR A 207 9.83 -5.70 -0.32
C TYR A 207 9.53 -5.63 -1.82
N LEU A 208 8.41 -4.96 -2.13
CA LEU A 208 7.96 -4.69 -3.49
C LEU A 208 8.62 -3.41 -4.03
N GLU A 209 9.28 -3.53 -5.18
CA GLU A 209 9.91 -2.48 -6.00
C GLU A 209 8.95 -2.08 -7.13
N TYR A 210 7.89 -1.35 -6.80
CA TYR A 210 6.86 -0.94 -7.76
C TYR A 210 7.18 0.39 -8.45
N ARG A 211 7.97 1.28 -7.82
CA ARG A 211 8.20 2.65 -8.33
C ARG A 211 8.86 2.64 -9.71
N LYS A 212 9.83 1.75 -9.92
CA LYS A 212 10.60 1.63 -11.18
C LYS A 212 9.76 1.32 -12.42
N PHE A 213 8.52 0.85 -12.24
CA PHE A 213 7.62 0.51 -13.35
C PHE A 213 6.85 1.71 -13.89
N PHE A 214 6.82 2.83 -13.19
CA PHE A 214 6.07 4.01 -13.57
C PHE A 214 6.97 5.04 -14.22
N GLN A 215 6.68 5.36 -15.49
CA GLN A 215 7.41 6.37 -16.27
C GLN A 215 6.43 7.25 -17.02
N GLY A 216 6.59 8.57 -16.89
CA GLY A 216 5.65 9.53 -17.47
C GLY A 216 4.21 9.24 -17.04
N ASN A 217 3.25 9.50 -17.93
CA ASN A 217 1.83 9.41 -17.62
C ASN A 217 1.26 7.99 -17.76
N THR A 218 1.92 6.99 -17.17
CA THR A 218 1.56 5.57 -17.33
C THR A 218 1.14 4.88 -16.04
N VAL A 219 0.77 5.66 -15.01
CA VAL A 219 0.35 5.13 -13.71
C VAL A 219 -0.89 4.25 -13.85
N ALA A 220 -1.87 4.67 -14.66
CA ALA A 220 -3.14 3.97 -14.79
C ALA A 220 -3.03 2.64 -15.56
N SER A 221 -2.10 2.53 -16.51
CA SER A 221 -1.82 1.28 -17.23
C SER A 221 -0.69 0.46 -16.64
N THR A 222 0.03 0.95 -15.62
CA THR A 222 1.33 0.43 -15.15
C THR A 222 2.42 0.39 -16.23
N GLY A 223 2.26 1.20 -17.28
CA GLY A 223 3.08 1.19 -18.49
C GLY A 223 2.92 -0.07 -19.35
N ASN A 224 1.85 -0.83 -19.15
CA ASN A 224 1.50 -1.96 -20.00
C ASN A 224 0.68 -1.46 -21.20
N SER A 225 1.24 -1.60 -22.40
CA SER A 225 0.61 -1.10 -23.64
C SER A 225 -0.75 -1.71 -23.93
N ALA A 226 -1.07 -2.87 -23.33
CA ALA A 226 -2.37 -3.50 -23.45
C ALA A 226 -3.50 -2.71 -22.76
N PHE A 227 -3.15 -1.86 -21.79
CA PHE A 227 -4.05 -1.01 -21.02
C PHE A 227 -3.83 0.49 -21.26
N ARG A 228 -3.11 0.88 -22.33
CA ARG A 228 -2.74 2.28 -22.60
C ARG A 228 -3.90 3.26 -22.68
N GLY A 229 -5.12 2.79 -22.96
CA GLY A 229 -6.31 3.63 -22.95
C GLY A 229 -6.68 4.14 -21.55
N LEU A 230 -6.25 3.45 -20.49
CA LEU A 230 -6.46 3.91 -19.12
C LEU A 230 -5.62 5.16 -18.77
N ASP A 231 -4.57 5.43 -19.55
CA ASP A 231 -3.67 6.58 -19.38
C ASP A 231 -4.19 7.88 -20.01
N LEU A 232 -5.35 7.85 -20.68
CA LEU A 232 -5.92 9.04 -21.31
C LEU A 232 -6.09 10.17 -20.29
N ALA A 233 -5.57 11.34 -20.64
CA ALA A 233 -5.84 12.59 -19.93
C ALA A 233 -7.19 13.16 -20.40
N PRO A 234 -8.07 13.59 -19.48
CA PRO A 234 -9.26 14.36 -19.84
C PRO A 234 -8.93 15.61 -20.66
N ASP A 235 -9.77 15.90 -21.65
CA ASP A 235 -9.73 17.16 -22.41
C ASP A 235 -11.14 17.57 -22.87
N THR A 236 -11.25 18.67 -23.61
CA THR A 236 -12.55 19.17 -24.11
C THR A 236 -13.26 18.23 -25.10
N THR A 237 -12.54 17.27 -25.70
CA THR A 237 -13.04 16.33 -26.69
C THR A 237 -13.51 15.03 -26.03
N LEU A 238 -12.66 14.45 -25.18
CA LEU A 238 -12.87 13.20 -24.44
C LEU A 238 -13.77 13.39 -23.23
N GLY A 239 -13.77 14.59 -22.63
CA GLY A 239 -14.40 14.84 -21.35
C GLY A 239 -13.70 14.14 -20.20
N ASP A 240 -14.35 14.21 -19.05
CA ASP A 240 -13.83 13.71 -17.78
C ASP A 240 -14.03 12.19 -17.60
N TRP A 241 -13.07 11.56 -16.93
CA TRP A 241 -13.28 10.24 -16.34
C TRP A 241 -14.43 10.29 -15.31
N PRO A 242 -15.31 9.28 -15.26
CA PRO A 242 -16.37 9.20 -14.25
C PRO A 242 -15.81 9.31 -12.82
N LEU A 243 -16.38 10.22 -12.03
CA LEU A 243 -15.93 10.53 -10.66
C LEU A 243 -16.67 9.72 -9.61
N THR A 244 -15.95 9.33 -8.55
CA THR A 244 -16.55 8.94 -7.27
C THR A 244 -16.48 10.11 -6.29
N GLU A 245 -17.62 10.51 -5.72
CA GLU A 245 -17.66 11.52 -4.65
C GLU A 245 -17.12 10.93 -3.35
N LEU A 246 -16.20 11.64 -2.70
CA LEU A 246 -15.70 11.34 -1.36
C LEU A 246 -15.93 12.55 -0.46
N ASP A 247 -16.68 12.38 0.62
CA ASP A 247 -16.97 13.44 1.60
C ASP A 247 -15.81 13.58 2.57
N THR A 248 -14.98 14.60 2.39
CA THR A 248 -13.78 14.82 3.22
C THR A 248 -14.09 15.40 4.60
N SER A 249 -15.36 15.78 4.84
CA SER A 249 -15.86 16.17 6.15
C SER A 249 -16.27 14.97 7.01
N ALA A 250 -16.48 13.79 6.39
CA ALA A 250 -16.87 12.58 7.09
C ALA A 250 -15.79 12.13 8.10
N PRO A 251 -16.18 11.57 9.26
CA PRO A 251 -15.24 11.10 10.27
C PRO A 251 -14.39 9.90 9.80
N SER A 252 -14.90 9.11 8.85
CA SER A 252 -14.21 7.98 8.23
C SER A 252 -14.58 7.87 6.74
N GLN A 253 -13.67 7.29 5.96
CA GLN A 253 -13.90 6.81 4.60
C GLN A 253 -13.97 5.29 4.61
N THR A 254 -14.60 4.70 3.61
CA THR A 254 -14.60 3.24 3.39
C THR A 254 -14.17 2.93 1.98
N PHE A 255 -13.04 2.24 1.81
CA PHE A 255 -12.56 1.80 0.51
C PHE A 255 -12.74 0.30 0.36
N THR A 256 -13.03 -0.18 -0.85
CA THR A 256 -13.25 -1.60 -1.14
C THR A 256 -12.50 -2.09 -2.37
N TYR A 257 -12.10 -3.34 -2.34
CA TYR A 257 -11.45 -4.04 -3.44
C TYR A 257 -12.29 -5.24 -3.88
N ASP A 258 -12.39 -5.48 -5.19
CA ASP A 258 -13.09 -6.63 -5.75
C ASP A 258 -12.07 -7.68 -6.17
N TYR A 259 -11.92 -8.73 -5.36
CA TYR A 259 -11.06 -9.85 -5.68
C TYR A 259 -11.81 -10.88 -6.51
N THR A 260 -11.30 -11.19 -7.69
CA THR A 260 -11.75 -12.36 -8.45
C THR A 260 -10.92 -13.61 -8.11
N ALA A 261 -9.77 -13.42 -7.45
CA ALA A 261 -9.00 -14.46 -6.80
C ALA A 261 -8.22 -13.85 -5.62
N TYR A 262 -8.75 -14.05 -4.39
CA TYR A 262 -8.11 -13.56 -3.17
C TYR A 262 -7.16 -14.59 -2.60
N HIS A 263 -5.94 -14.15 -2.29
CA HIS A 263 -4.94 -14.97 -1.62
C HIS A 263 -4.08 -14.10 -0.69
N THR A 264 -4.19 -14.31 0.63
CA THR A 264 -3.23 -13.73 1.57
C THR A 264 -1.86 -14.36 1.38
N SER A 265 -0.83 -13.54 1.43
CA SER A 265 0.47 -14.06 1.84
C SER A 265 1.28 -12.95 2.51
N GLU A 266 2.30 -13.37 3.25
CA GLU A 266 3.08 -12.50 4.13
C GLU A 266 3.85 -11.39 3.40
N SER A 267 3.98 -11.52 2.08
CA SER A 267 4.69 -10.57 1.23
C SER A 267 3.79 -9.52 0.58
N TRP A 268 2.47 -9.71 0.62
CA TRP A 268 1.53 -8.85 -0.10
C TRP A 268 1.09 -7.66 0.73
N SER A 269 0.91 -6.51 0.08
CA SER A 269 0.46 -5.29 0.74
C SER A 269 -0.43 -4.46 -0.18
N HIS A 270 -1.42 -3.78 0.40
CA HIS A 270 -2.15 -2.71 -0.27
C HIS A 270 -1.53 -1.36 0.11
N ARG A 271 -1.35 -0.48 -0.85
CA ARG A 271 -0.88 0.89 -0.65
C ARG A 271 -1.74 1.84 -1.45
N TRP A 272 -2.22 2.89 -0.81
CA TRP A 272 -3.11 3.87 -1.41
C TRP A 272 -2.50 5.26 -1.35
N PHE A 273 -2.34 5.85 -2.52
CA PHE A 273 -1.77 7.15 -2.74
C PHE A 273 -2.86 8.07 -3.26
N ILE A 274 -2.68 9.37 -3.05
CA ILE A 274 -3.51 10.40 -3.65
C ILE A 274 -2.60 11.36 -4.39
N THR A 275 -3.09 11.96 -5.46
CA THR A 275 -2.43 13.11 -6.10
C THR A 275 -2.14 14.24 -5.11
N ARG A 276 -1.14 15.07 -5.41
CA ARG A 276 -0.88 16.35 -4.77
C ARG A 276 -2.05 17.31 -4.99
N GLU A 277 -2.10 18.37 -4.20
CA GLU A 277 -3.20 19.34 -4.26
C GLU A 277 -3.24 20.15 -5.57
N ASP A 278 -2.09 20.37 -6.18
CA ASP A 278 -1.89 21.16 -7.39
C ASP A 278 -1.90 20.35 -8.69
N TRP A 279 -2.20 19.04 -8.63
CA TRP A 279 -2.28 18.18 -9.81
C TRP A 279 -3.35 18.67 -10.80
N ASP A 280 -2.96 18.82 -12.07
CA ASP A 280 -3.84 19.11 -13.20
C ASP A 280 -4.23 17.82 -13.92
N PRO A 281 -5.50 17.38 -13.87
CA PRO A 281 -5.96 16.18 -14.56
C PRO A 281 -5.70 16.18 -16.07
N THR A 282 -5.70 17.36 -16.70
CA THR A 282 -5.51 17.49 -18.15
C THR A 282 -4.05 17.24 -18.58
N ALA A 283 -3.11 17.28 -17.62
CA ALA A 283 -1.71 16.94 -17.86
C ALA A 283 -1.45 15.42 -17.89
N GLY A 284 -2.45 14.59 -17.56
CA GLY A 284 -2.27 13.16 -17.32
C GLY A 284 -1.83 12.87 -15.88
N LEU A 285 -1.57 11.59 -15.58
CA LEU A 285 -1.17 11.14 -14.24
C LEU A 285 0.19 10.44 -14.30
N SER A 286 1.20 11.11 -13.77
CA SER A 286 2.54 10.58 -13.52
C SER A 286 2.70 10.15 -12.06
N TRP A 287 3.80 9.48 -11.73
CA TRP A 287 4.05 9.07 -10.35
C TRP A 287 4.44 10.27 -9.47
N GLU A 288 5.09 11.26 -10.08
CA GLU A 288 5.55 12.50 -9.46
C GLU A 288 4.39 13.38 -8.97
N ASP A 289 3.22 13.22 -9.58
CA ASP A 289 1.96 13.87 -9.19
C ASP A 289 1.36 13.32 -7.89
N LEU A 290 1.88 12.22 -7.35
CA LEU A 290 1.38 11.59 -6.13
C LEU A 290 2.06 12.13 -4.87
N GLU A 291 1.30 12.22 -3.79
CA GLU A 291 1.87 12.34 -2.45
C GLU A 291 2.72 11.09 -2.16
N PRO A 292 3.98 11.26 -1.68
CA PRO A 292 4.90 10.13 -1.53
C PRO A 292 4.51 9.20 -0.37
N VAL A 293 3.79 9.73 0.63
CA VAL A 293 3.28 8.94 1.75
C VAL A 293 1.92 8.37 1.34
N PRO A 294 1.76 7.03 1.24
CA PRO A 294 0.44 6.45 1.03
C PRO A 294 -0.41 6.73 2.27
N PHE A 295 -1.63 7.25 2.10
CA PHE A 295 -2.52 7.56 3.23
C PHE A 295 -3.16 6.31 3.84
N LEU A 296 -3.14 5.17 3.12
CA LEU A 296 -3.56 3.88 3.64
C LEU A 296 -2.59 2.79 3.23
N VAL A 297 -2.17 1.97 4.20
CA VAL A 297 -1.36 0.77 3.96
C VAL A 297 -1.96 -0.42 4.69
N GLU A 298 -2.10 -1.54 3.98
CA GLU A 298 -2.34 -2.84 4.60
C GLU A 298 -1.15 -3.75 4.34
N VAL A 299 -0.73 -4.50 5.35
CA VAL A 299 0.36 -5.48 5.28
C VAL A 299 -0.20 -6.88 5.51
N GLN A 300 0.13 -7.81 4.61
CA GLN A 300 -0.30 -9.22 4.50
C GLN A 300 -1.79 -9.49 4.22
N GLY A 301 -2.67 -8.60 4.67
CA GLY A 301 -4.12 -8.77 4.59
C GLY A 301 -4.70 -9.66 5.68
N SER A 302 -5.99 -9.52 5.93
CA SER A 302 -6.69 -10.37 6.90
C SER A 302 -6.69 -11.83 6.44
N HIS A 303 -6.42 -12.74 7.36
CA HIS A 303 -6.57 -14.20 7.16
C HIS A 303 -8.05 -14.61 7.00
N ARG A 304 -8.98 -13.68 7.22
CA ARG A 304 -10.41 -13.83 6.96
C ARG A 304 -10.77 -13.06 5.70
N GLU A 305 -11.22 -13.78 4.68
CA GLU A 305 -11.54 -13.22 3.37
C GLU A 305 -12.67 -12.18 3.40
N ASP A 306 -13.64 -12.31 4.32
CA ASP A 306 -14.72 -11.35 4.49
C ASP A 306 -14.27 -10.02 5.13
N GLU A 307 -13.07 -9.98 5.70
CA GLU A 307 -12.46 -8.81 6.31
C GLU A 307 -11.34 -8.20 5.45
N SER A 308 -11.00 -8.79 4.30
CA SER A 308 -9.81 -8.43 3.51
C SER A 308 -10.06 -7.52 2.31
N ASN A 309 -11.31 -7.17 2.07
CA ASN A 309 -11.74 -6.44 0.87
C ASN A 309 -12.30 -5.05 1.17
N LYS A 310 -12.28 -4.63 2.44
CA LYS A 310 -12.86 -3.36 2.90
C LYS A 310 -12.00 -2.75 4.00
N TRP A 311 -11.67 -1.47 3.85
CA TRP A 311 -10.97 -0.69 4.87
C TRP A 311 -11.80 0.52 5.24
N GLU A 312 -12.14 0.64 6.51
CA GLU A 312 -12.73 1.85 7.09
C GLU A 312 -11.65 2.59 7.88
N PHE A 313 -11.44 3.87 7.58
CA PHE A 313 -10.31 4.62 8.12
C PHE A 313 -10.59 6.12 8.24
N ALA A 314 -10.00 6.77 9.23
CA ALA A 314 -10.23 8.19 9.52
C ALA A 314 -9.19 9.13 8.87
N THR A 315 -8.00 8.61 8.52
CA THR A 315 -6.86 9.40 8.07
C THR A 315 -6.92 9.70 6.57
N PHE A 316 -7.97 10.39 6.13
CA PHE A 316 -8.11 10.83 4.74
C PHE A 316 -7.76 12.32 4.60
N PRO A 317 -7.03 12.73 3.54
CA PRO A 317 -6.65 14.13 3.33
C PRO A 317 -7.86 15.07 3.29
N ARG A 318 -7.82 16.13 4.11
CA ARG A 318 -8.89 17.12 4.25
C ARG A 318 -8.72 18.26 3.24
N ARG A 319 -9.00 17.99 1.98
CA ARG A 319 -9.00 18.97 0.88
C ARG A 319 -10.15 18.71 -0.08
N THR A 320 -10.56 19.71 -0.83
CA THR A 320 -11.66 19.63 -1.80
C THR A 320 -11.15 19.68 -3.24
N GLY A 321 -11.98 19.26 -4.19
CA GLY A 321 -11.67 19.32 -5.62
C GLY A 321 -11.38 17.96 -6.23
N ARG A 322 -11.03 17.97 -7.52
CA ARG A 322 -10.73 16.74 -8.26
C ARG A 322 -9.39 16.17 -7.80
N ALA A 323 -9.32 14.85 -7.67
CA ALA A 323 -8.08 14.13 -7.38
C ALA A 323 -8.10 12.75 -8.06
N ALA A 324 -6.93 12.13 -8.15
CA ALA A 324 -6.84 10.70 -8.41
C ALA A 324 -6.32 9.97 -7.17
N VAL A 325 -6.95 8.84 -6.86
CA VAL A 325 -6.48 7.86 -5.88
C VAL A 325 -5.83 6.71 -6.65
N VAL A 326 -4.59 6.38 -6.30
CA VAL A 326 -3.84 5.27 -6.90
C VAL A 326 -3.63 4.19 -5.86
N HIS A 327 -4.06 2.99 -6.18
CA HIS A 327 -3.87 1.82 -5.36
C HIS A 327 -2.86 0.88 -6.00
N ILE A 328 -1.95 0.34 -5.18
CA ILE A 328 -1.01 -0.72 -5.54
C ILE A 328 -1.26 -1.91 -4.61
N TRP A 329 -1.48 -3.09 -5.18
CA TRP A 329 -1.52 -4.36 -4.46
C TRP A 329 -0.50 -5.33 -5.04
N GLY A 330 0.49 -5.74 -4.25
CA GLY A 330 1.56 -6.59 -4.78
C GLY A 330 2.43 -7.23 -3.71
N GLY A 331 3.20 -8.22 -4.13
CA GLY A 331 4.11 -9.01 -3.30
C GLY A 331 4.88 -10.08 -4.08
N HIS A 332 5.32 -11.13 -3.40
CA HIS A 332 5.99 -12.28 -4.01
C HIS A 332 4.97 -13.14 -4.74
N GLY A 333 5.13 -13.31 -6.06
CA GLY A 333 4.16 -13.95 -6.94
C GLY A 333 4.48 -13.72 -8.42
N GLY A 334 3.47 -13.82 -9.29
CA GLY A 334 3.63 -13.55 -10.72
C GLY A 334 4.31 -14.67 -11.54
N PRO A 335 4.84 -14.33 -12.73
CA PRO A 335 5.54 -15.25 -13.61
C PRO A 335 6.71 -15.99 -12.94
N ASP A 336 6.92 -17.23 -13.36
CA ASP A 336 8.09 -18.02 -12.96
C ASP A 336 9.38 -17.43 -13.53
N THR A 337 10.41 -17.35 -12.71
CA THR A 337 11.75 -16.96 -13.16
C THR A 337 12.42 -18.13 -13.91
N PRO A 338 13.08 -17.92 -15.05
CA PRO A 338 13.65 -19.01 -15.86
C PRO A 338 14.68 -19.89 -15.14
N ASP A 339 15.39 -19.36 -14.15
CA ASP A 339 16.51 -20.00 -13.44
C ASP A 339 16.22 -20.32 -11.96
N GLY A 340 14.97 -20.10 -11.51
CA GLY A 340 14.60 -20.21 -10.11
C GLY A 340 15.13 -19.06 -9.22
N GLY A 341 15.73 -18.02 -9.80
CA GLY A 341 16.15 -16.81 -9.12
C GLY A 341 15.00 -16.11 -8.38
N ASN A 342 15.33 -15.18 -7.48
CA ASN A 342 14.34 -14.38 -6.75
C ASN A 342 13.26 -15.21 -5.98
N GLY A 343 13.60 -16.42 -5.56
CA GLY A 343 12.65 -17.34 -4.92
C GLY A 343 11.65 -17.96 -5.91
N GLY A 344 12.06 -18.13 -7.17
CA GLY A 344 11.28 -18.78 -8.24
C GLY A 344 10.28 -17.87 -8.96
N LYS A 345 10.10 -16.63 -8.49
CA LYS A 345 9.02 -15.75 -8.91
C LYS A 345 9.52 -14.33 -9.13
N THR A 346 9.00 -13.66 -10.15
CA THR A 346 9.36 -12.26 -10.46
C THR A 346 8.85 -11.28 -9.39
N GLY A 347 7.75 -11.62 -8.72
CA GLY A 347 6.91 -10.63 -8.04
C GLY A 347 5.86 -10.09 -8.97
N GLU A 348 4.76 -9.60 -8.40
CA GLU A 348 3.67 -9.02 -9.17
C GLU A 348 3.00 -7.92 -8.37
N PHE A 349 2.42 -6.96 -9.08
CA PHE A 349 1.48 -6.02 -8.50
C PHE A 349 0.41 -5.60 -9.49
N PHE A 350 -0.74 -5.26 -8.94
CA PHE A 350 -1.90 -4.70 -9.61
C PHE A 350 -1.98 -3.22 -9.26
N ALA A 351 -2.33 -2.38 -10.23
CA ALA A 351 -2.62 -0.98 -9.99
C ALA A 351 -4.08 -0.65 -10.31
N SER A 352 -4.68 0.21 -9.51
CA SER A 352 -6.00 0.78 -9.77
C SER A 352 -5.94 2.29 -9.59
N THR A 353 -6.23 3.04 -10.66
CA THR A 353 -6.40 4.49 -10.60
C THR A 353 -7.88 4.81 -10.52
N CYS A 354 -8.29 5.64 -9.56
CA CYS A 354 -9.68 6.00 -9.32
C CYS A 354 -9.81 7.53 -9.37
N ASP A 355 -10.61 8.06 -10.29
CA ASP A 355 -10.89 9.49 -10.36
C ASP A 355 -11.97 9.84 -9.32
N VAL A 356 -11.67 10.82 -8.46
CA VAL A 356 -12.53 11.18 -7.33
C VAL A 356 -12.80 12.69 -7.30
N GLN A 357 -13.97 13.04 -6.78
CA GLN A 357 -14.31 14.40 -6.40
C GLN A 357 -14.32 14.46 -4.88
N LEU A 358 -13.46 15.30 -4.32
CA LEU A 358 -13.38 15.54 -2.89
C LEU A 358 -14.33 16.69 -2.54
N SER A 359 -15.24 16.43 -1.61
CA SER A 359 -16.31 17.36 -1.19
C SER A 359 -16.24 17.74 0.27
#